data_AF-A0A929YJ47-F1
#
_entry.id   AF-A0A929YJ47-F1
#
_cell.length_a   1.000
_cell.length_b   1.000
_cell.length_c   1.000
_cell.angle_alpha   90.00
_cell.angle_beta   90.00
_cell.angle_gamma   90.00
#
_symmetry.space_group_name_H-M   'P 1'
#
loop_
_entity.id
_entity.type
_entity.pdbx_description
1 polymer ?
#
loop_
_entity_poly.entity_id
_entity_poly.type
_entity_poly.pdbx_seq_one_letter_code
_entity_poly.pdbx_strand_id
1 'polypeptide(L)' 'MKLELGKITIKDIQFAEKSEIKDGVLYVSKDDLREVALSEEKIKAADFEVAKPGESVRITPVK' A
#
# COMPACT_ATOMS: atom_id res chain seq x y z
N MET A 1 -26.28 -6.79 -15.07
CA MET A 1 -25.15 -7.25 -14.22
C MET A 1 -25.34 -6.64 -12.84
N LYS A 2 -25.41 -7.48 -11.80
CA LYS A 2 -25.55 -7.02 -10.41
C LYS A 2 -24.12 -6.90 -9.85
N LEU A 3 -23.64 -5.68 -9.69
CA LEU A 3 -22.33 -5.41 -9.08
C LEU A 3 -22.54 -5.30 -7.57
N GLU A 4 -21.91 -6.18 -6.82
CA GLU A 4 -21.95 -6.16 -5.35
C GLU A 4 -20.68 -5.50 -4.83
N LEU A 5 -20.84 -4.60 -3.86
CA LEU A 5 -19.71 -3.88 -3.27
C LEU A 5 -18.98 -4.81 -2.29
N GLY A 6 -17.88 -5.40 -2.75
CA GLY A 6 -17.01 -6.24 -1.92
C GLY A 6 -16.25 -5.41 -0.89
N LYS A 7 -16.69 -5.44 0.37
CA LYS A 7 -15.94 -4.85 1.49
C LYS A 7 -15.06 -5.93 2.12
N ILE A 8 -13.76 -5.87 1.85
CA ILE A 8 -12.78 -6.79 2.43
C ILE A 8 -12.15 -6.10 3.65
N THR A 9 -12.16 -6.75 4.80
CA THR A 9 -11.49 -6.24 6.00
C THR A 9 -10.03 -6.69 5.98
N ILE A 10 -9.12 -5.75 5.85
CA ILE A 10 -7.67 -5.99 5.89
C ILE A 10 -7.16 -5.76 7.30
N LYS A 11 -6.50 -6.78 7.87
CA LYS A 11 -5.91 -6.75 9.21
C LYS A 11 -4.47 -6.26 9.20
N ASP A 12 -3.74 -6.53 8.12
CA ASP A 12 -2.34 -6.18 7.99
C ASP A 12 -1.98 -5.87 6.54
N ILE A 13 -0.92 -5.07 6.35
CA ILE A 13 -0.36 -4.74 5.05
C ILE A 13 1.12 -5.11 5.06
N GLN A 14 1.57 -5.80 4.01
CA GLN A 14 2.96 -6.22 3.86
C GLN A 14 3.43 -6.04 2.42
N PHE A 15 4.74 -5.85 2.24
CA PHE A 15 5.33 -5.88 0.92
C PHE A 15 5.63 -7.31 0.50
N ALA A 16 5.36 -7.63 -0.76
CA ALA A 16 5.72 -8.90 -1.40
C ALA A 16 6.16 -8.66 -2.85
N GLU A 17 6.50 -9.72 -3.56
CA GLU A 17 6.81 -9.63 -5.00
C GLU A 17 5.54 -9.45 -5.85
N LYS A 18 4.37 -9.83 -5.34
CA LYS A 18 3.10 -9.75 -6.04
C LYS A 18 2.01 -9.17 -5.16
N SER A 19 1.12 -8.42 -5.78
CA SER A 19 -0.04 -7.84 -5.12
C SER A 19 -1.15 -8.88 -4.98
N GLU A 20 -1.41 -9.35 -3.76
CA GLU A 20 -2.45 -10.35 -3.48
C GLU A 20 -3.09 -10.13 -2.10
N ILE A 21 -4.32 -10.58 -1.94
CA ILE A 21 -4.99 -10.60 -0.63
C ILE A 21 -5.03 -12.04 -0.16
N LYS A 22 -4.38 -12.33 0.97
CA LYS A 22 -4.30 -13.67 1.53
C LYS A 22 -4.46 -13.62 3.04
N ASP A 23 -5.37 -14.44 3.58
CA ASP A 23 -5.65 -14.56 5.02
C ASP A 23 -5.99 -13.22 5.73
N GLY A 24 -6.55 -12.25 4.99
CA GLY A 24 -6.86 -10.92 5.51
C GLY A 24 -5.65 -9.97 5.60
N VAL A 25 -4.52 -10.35 4.99
CA VAL A 25 -3.35 -9.51 4.77
C VAL A 25 -3.33 -9.05 3.32
N LEU A 26 -3.11 -7.74 3.11
CA LEU A 26 -2.88 -7.17 1.80
C LEU A 26 -1.37 -7.18 1.51
N TYR A 27 -0.96 -8.02 0.58
CA TYR A 27 0.38 -8.01 0.03
C TYR A 27 0.44 -7.04 -1.14
N VAL A 28 1.43 -6.17 -1.15
CA VAL A 28 1.62 -5.15 -2.18
C VAL A 28 3.01 -5.26 -2.77
N SER A 29 3.10 -5.22 -4.09
CA SER A 29 4.38 -5.17 -4.79
C SER A 29 4.98 -3.77 -4.76
N LYS A 30 6.24 -3.66 -4.29
CA LYS A 30 6.98 -2.39 -4.33
C LYS A 30 7.27 -1.94 -5.75
N ASP A 31 7.43 -2.87 -6.69
CA ASP A 31 7.76 -2.56 -8.08
C ASP A 31 6.55 -1.92 -8.78
N ASP A 32 5.36 -2.50 -8.60
CA ASP A 32 4.10 -1.93 -9.08
C ASP A 32 3.86 -0.51 -8.52
N LEU A 33 4.10 -0.31 -7.21
CA LEU A 33 3.97 1.02 -6.60
C LEU A 33 4.97 2.03 -7.17
N ARG A 34 6.19 1.57 -7.44
CA ARG A 34 7.25 2.40 -8.03
C ARG A 34 6.94 2.76 -9.47
N GLU A 35 6.43 1.83 -10.27
CA GLU A 35 6.01 2.09 -11.64
C GLU A 35 4.91 3.16 -11.68
N VAL A 36 3.89 3.02 -10.82
CA VAL A 36 2.80 4.02 -10.71
C VAL A 36 3.33 5.38 -10.28
N ALA A 37 4.25 5.46 -9.31
CA ALA A 37 4.80 6.74 -8.85
C ALA A 37 5.77 7.38 -9.84
N LEU A 38 6.57 6.58 -10.56
CA LEU A 38 7.51 7.08 -11.57
C LEU A 38 6.83 7.43 -12.90
N SER A 39 5.56 7.04 -13.09
CA SER A 39 4.73 7.56 -14.17
C SER A 39 4.60 9.09 -14.13
N GLU A 40 4.75 9.68 -12.93
CA GLU A 40 4.77 11.13 -12.77
C GLU A 40 6.15 11.70 -13.12
N GLU A 41 6.22 12.49 -14.19
CA GLU A 41 7.47 13.00 -14.80
C GLU A 41 8.32 13.84 -13.82
N LYS A 42 7.71 14.36 -12.77
CA LYS A 42 8.37 15.18 -11.74
C LYS A 42 9.03 14.37 -10.63
N ILE A 43 8.79 13.05 -10.55
CA ILE A 43 9.32 12.19 -9.49
C ILE A 43 10.55 11.44 -10.02
N LYS A 44 11.72 11.79 -9.50
CA LYS A 44 13.00 11.16 -9.89
C LYS A 44 13.21 9.77 -9.28
N ALA A 45 12.70 9.57 -8.07
CA ALA A 45 12.77 8.30 -7.34
C ALA A 45 11.66 8.28 -6.29
N ALA A 46 11.10 7.10 -6.04
CA ALA A 46 10.12 6.85 -4.99
C ALA A 46 10.56 5.63 -4.18
N ASP A 47 10.51 5.75 -2.85
CA ASP A 47 10.65 4.63 -1.92
C ASP A 47 9.36 4.53 -1.09
N PHE A 48 9.01 3.31 -0.70
CA PHE A 48 7.77 3.01 -0.02
C PHE A 48 8.05 2.21 1.24
N GLU A 49 7.51 2.73 2.34
CA GLU A 49 7.52 2.11 3.67
C GLU A 49 6.08 1.97 4.17
N VAL A 50 5.80 0.87 4.87
CA VAL A 50 4.51 0.64 5.53
C VAL A 50 4.72 0.90 7.01
N ALA A 51 4.11 1.96 7.51
CA ALA A 51 4.10 2.27 8.93
C ALA A 51 2.84 1.67 9.58
N LYS A 52 3.03 0.95 10.68
CA LYS A 52 1.95 0.29 11.43
C LYS A 52 1.58 1.08 12.70
N PRO A 53 0.33 1.00 13.17
CA PRO A 53 -0.05 1.59 14.45
C PRO A 53 0.84 1.06 15.59
N GLY A 54 1.42 1.98 16.36
CA GLY A 54 2.35 1.66 17.46
C GLY A 54 3.83 1.81 17.09
N GLU A 55 4.17 1.95 15.81
CA GLU A 55 5.52 2.35 15.41
C GLU A 55 5.76 3.84 15.72
N SER A 56 7.00 4.17 16.07
CA SER A 56 7.43 5.57 16.29
C SER A 56 7.64 6.32 14.97
N VAL A 57 6.71 6.15 14.03
CA VAL A 57 6.70 6.78 12.70
C VAL A 57 5.54 7.77 12.62
N ARG A 58 5.83 9.00 12.20
CA ARG A 58 4.83 10.08 12.10
C ARG A 58 4.53 10.38 10.64
N ILE A 59 3.33 10.02 10.19
CA ILE A 59 2.89 10.18 8.78
C ILE A 59 2.33 11.58 8.51
N THR A 60 1.56 12.15 9.44
CA THR A 60 1.01 13.52 9.34
C THR A 60 1.31 14.36 10.58
N PRO A 61 1.55 15.68 10.43
CA PRO A 61 1.76 16.58 11.56
C PRO A 61 0.45 16.80 12.33
N VAL A 62 0.50 16.65 13.65
CA VAL A 62 -0.58 17.05 14.58
C VAL A 62 -0.42 18.54 14.90
N LYS A 63 -1.53 19.27 14.80
CA LYS A 63 -1.65 20.68 15.18
C LYS A 63 -2.28 20.78 16.57
#